data_AF-A0A2B8ARV4-F1
#
_entry.id   AF-A0A2B8ARV4-F1
#
_cell.length_a   1.000
_cell.length_b   1.000
_cell.length_c   1.000
_cell.angle_alpha   90.00
_cell.angle_beta   90.00
_cell.angle_gamma   90.00
#
_symmetry.space_group_name_H-M   'P 1'
#
loop_
_entity.id
_entity.type
_entity.pdbx_description
1 polymer ?
#
loop_
_entity_poly.entity_id
_entity_poly.type
_entity_poly.pdbx_seq_one_letter_code
_entity_poly.pdbx_strand_id
1 'polypeptide(L)' 'ARTRRCRDCDGFPFVAIDTGRLHPDGTRVTLRVVCRACQGTGTVPLRPLLHAAATAVFPRR' A
#
# COMPACT_ATOMS: atom_id res chain seq x y z
N ALA A 1 -14.13 15.98 -3.35
CA ALA A 1 -14.19 15.26 -2.05
C ALA A 1 -12.79 15.23 -1.44
N ARG A 2 -12.63 15.46 -0.12
CA ARG A 2 -11.34 15.33 0.58
C ARG A 2 -11.14 13.87 0.96
N THR A 3 -10.23 13.17 0.27
CA THR A 3 -9.86 11.79 0.63
C THR A 3 -9.04 11.82 1.92
N ARG A 4 -9.44 11.05 2.94
CA ARG A 4 -8.60 10.89 4.14
C ARG A 4 -7.33 10.13 3.77
N ARG A 5 -6.18 10.69 4.16
CA ARG A 5 -4.84 10.10 3.97
C ARG A 5 -4.23 9.80 5.33
N CYS A 6 -3.29 8.86 5.35
CA CYS A 6 -2.51 8.59 6.55
C CYS A 6 -1.61 9.79 6.79
N ARG A 7 -1.62 10.33 8.01
CA ARG A 7 -0.86 11.54 8.36
C ARG A 7 0.65 11.33 8.15
N ASP A 8 1.16 10.14 8.42
CA ASP A 8 2.61 9.89 8.44
C ASP A 8 3.20 9.68 7.04
N CYS A 9 2.39 9.28 6.05
CA CYS A 9 2.87 9.08 4.67
C CYS A 9 2.26 10.03 3.66
N ASP A 10 1.34 10.91 4.07
CA ASP A 10 0.63 11.87 3.21
C ASP A 10 0.03 11.25 1.93
N GLY A 11 -0.36 9.97 2.00
CA GLY A 11 -0.93 9.24 0.87
C GLY A 11 0.07 8.46 0.01
N PHE A 12 1.33 8.32 0.44
CA PHE A 12 2.34 7.46 -0.19
C PHE A 12 2.70 6.27 0.71
N PRO A 13 1.79 5.28 0.86
CA PRO A 13 1.99 4.20 1.82
C PRO A 13 3.10 3.21 1.43
N PHE A 14 3.40 3.12 0.13
CA PHE A 14 4.45 2.30 -0.45
C PHE A 14 5.13 3.06 -1.59
N VAL A 15 6.47 3.07 -1.61
CA VAL A 15 7.26 3.67 -2.69
C VAL A 15 8.43 2.76 -3.06
N ALA A 16 8.83 2.84 -4.33
CA ALA A 16 10.07 2.24 -4.83
C ALA A 16 11.08 3.36 -5.09
N ILE A 17 12.23 3.30 -4.42
CA ILE A 17 13.31 4.27 -4.57
C ILE A 17 14.35 3.66 -5.52
N ASP A 18 14.60 4.32 -6.65
CA ASP A 18 15.66 3.94 -7.56
C ASP A 18 17.03 4.13 -6.90
N THR A 19 17.91 3.14 -7.02
CA THR A 19 19.26 3.19 -6.43
C THR A 19 20.33 3.70 -7.40
N GLY A 20 19.95 4.09 -8.62
CA GLY A 20 20.85 4.48 -9.70
C GLY A 20 21.53 3.30 -10.41
N ARG A 21 21.22 2.05 -10.03
CA ARG A 21 21.81 0.84 -10.61
C ARG A 21 20.79 0.08 -11.44
N LEU A 22 21.31 -0.65 -12.43
CA LEU A 22 20.54 -1.61 -13.21
C LEU A 22 20.93 -3.04 -12.80
N HIS A 23 19.96 -3.94 -12.85
CA HIS A 23 20.17 -5.37 -12.88
C HIS A 23 20.81 -5.77 -14.22
N PRO A 24 21.42 -6.96 -14.33
CA PRO A 24 22.05 -7.42 -15.58
C PRO A 24 21.11 -7.50 -16.78
N ASP A 25 19.81 -7.65 -16.52
CA ASP A 25 18.74 -7.66 -17.54
C ASP A 25 18.29 -6.24 -17.97
N GLY A 26 18.91 -5.19 -17.42
CA GLY A 26 18.60 -3.80 -17.70
C GLY A 26 17.47 -3.20 -16.85
N THR A 27 16.85 -3.95 -15.94
CA THR A 27 15.81 -3.43 -15.04
C THR A 27 16.41 -2.62 -13.89
N ARG A 28 15.63 -1.71 -13.28
CA ARG A 28 16.13 -0.82 -12.21
C ARG A 28 16.18 -1.52 -10.86
N VAL A 29 17.33 -1.41 -10.18
CA VAL A 29 17.48 -1.83 -8.78
C VAL A 29 16.77 -0.82 -7.90
N THR A 30 15.72 -1.25 -7.19
CA THR A 30 14.92 -0.38 -6.32
C THR A 30 14.91 -0.85 -4.87
N LEU A 31 14.80 0.10 -3.95
CA LEU A 31 14.50 -0.16 -2.54
C LEU A 31 13.01 0.04 -2.27
N ARG A 32 12.38 -0.99 -1.73
CA ARG A 32 10.99 -0.94 -1.25
C ARG A 32 10.93 -0.29 0.12
N VAL A 33 10.23 0.83 0.21
CA VAL A 33 9.96 1.50 1.49
C VAL A 33 8.46 1.49 1.77
N VAL A 34 8.11 1.15 3.00
CA VAL A 34 6.73 1.03 3.47
C VAL A 34 6.55 1.94 4.68
N CYS A 35 5.46 2.71 4.70
CA CYS A 35 5.10 3.50 5.87
C CYS A 35 4.83 2.56 7.06
N ARG A 36 5.56 2.73 8.17
CA ARG A 36 5.43 1.87 9.35
C ARG A 36 4.06 2.01 10.04
N ALA A 37 3.46 3.20 10.00
CA ALA A 37 2.19 3.47 10.66
C ALA A 37 1.01 2.77 9.98
N CYS A 38 0.90 2.88 8.66
CA CYS A 38 -0.19 2.24 7.90
C CYS A 38 0.22 0.90 7.25
N GLN A 39 1.47 0.46 7.43
CA GLN A 39 2.01 -0.80 6.89
C GLN A 39 1.78 -0.98 5.38
N GLY A 40 1.77 0.11 4.61
CA GLY A 40 1.58 0.04 3.16
C GLY A 40 0.14 0.04 2.69
N THR A 41 -0.84 0.03 3.60
CA THR A 41 -2.27 0.08 3.25
C THR A 41 -2.79 1.50 3.01
N GLY A 42 -2.10 2.51 3.54
CA GLY A 42 -2.54 3.90 3.49
C GLY A 42 -3.72 4.18 4.43
N THR A 43 -4.70 4.93 3.93
CA THR A 43 -6.00 5.08 4.62
C THR A 43 -7.07 4.48 3.72
N VAL A 44 -7.51 3.29 4.11
CA VAL A 44 -8.61 2.59 3.50
C VAL A 44 -9.87 2.86 4.32
N PRO A 45 -11.01 3.23 3.71
CA PRO A 45 -12.25 3.38 4.46
C PRO A 45 -12.60 2.05 5.14
N LEU A 46 -12.99 2.11 6.42
CA LEU A 46 -13.25 0.91 7.23
C LEU A 46 -14.39 0.05 6.68
N ARG A 47 -15.42 0.68 6.09
CA ARG A 47 -16.60 -0.02 5.55
C ARG A 47 -16.26 -1.01 4.42
N PRO A 48 -15.57 -0.60 3.34
CA PRO A 48 -15.04 -1.52 2.32
C PRO A 48 -14.18 -2.64 2.90
N LEU A 49 -13.31 -2.35 3.88
CA LEU A 49 -12.47 -3.37 4.50
C LEU A 49 -13.28 -4.42 5.25
N LEU A 50 -14.24 -4.00 6.08
CA LEU A 50 -15.09 -4.92 6.82
C LEU A 50 -15.97 -5.74 5.88
N HIS A 51 -16.44 -5.14 4.77
CA HIS A 51 -17.19 -5.87 3.76
C HIS A 51 -16.35 -6.97 3.11
N ALA A 52 -15.12 -6.63 2.68
CA ALA A 52 -14.18 -7.58 2.10
C ALA A 52 -13.83 -8.71 3.08
N ALA A 53 -13.58 -8.36 4.35
CA ALA A 53 -13.31 -9.33 5.41
C ALA A 53 -14.51 -10.27 5.65
N ALA A 54 -15.73 -9.73 5.71
CA ALA A 54 -16.94 -10.53 5.88
C ALA A 54 -17.16 -11.50 4.72
N THR A 55 -16.91 -11.09 3.47
CA THR A 55 -16.98 -11.99 2.30
C THR A 55 -15.91 -13.08 2.31
N ALA A 56 -14.72 -12.80 2.85
CA ALA A 56 -13.66 -13.80 2.96
C ALA A 56 -13.97 -14.84 4.06
N VAL A 57 -14.55 -14.42 5.18
CA VAL A 57 -14.90 -15.30 6.31
C VAL A 57 -16.18 -16.10 6.05
N PHE A 58 -17.17 -15.48 5.40
CA PHE A 58 -18.47 -16.10 5.10
C PHE A 58 -18.69 -16.14 3.59
N PRO A 59 -18.06 -17.10 2.88
CA PRO A 59 -18.32 -17.26 1.46
C PRO A 59 -19.81 -17.59 1.27
N ARG A 60 -20.50 -16.83 0.42
CA ARG A 60 -21.86 -17.17 0.03
C ARG A 60 -21.82 -18.50 -0.71
N ARG A 61 -22.55 -19.50 -0.22
CA ARG A 61 -22.79 -20.77 -0.91
C ARG A 61 -23.72 -20.56 -2.10
#